data_AF-A0A117K9C1-F1
#
_entry.id   AF-A0A117K9C1-F1
#
_cell.length_a   1.000
_cell.length_b   1.000
_cell.length_c   1.000
_cell.angle_alpha   90.00
_cell.angle_beta   90.00
_cell.angle_gamma   90.00
#
_symmetry.space_group_name_H-M   'P 1'
#
loop_
_entity.id
_entity.type
_entity.pdbx_description
1 polymer ?
#
loop_
_entity_poly.entity_id
_entity_poly.type
_entity_poly.pdbx_seq_one_letter_code
_entity_poly.pdbx_strand_id
1 'polypeptide(L)'
;MQYRKEKLFCNRNFKLITDLNEFRMSLWINGFGLENALTGEEIIPVITTFNLDDIEEVDGEVLKIKFRIYPDGSKYYAVEIHPFLKSFVYENETYSTDVFFKTITGEEWK
;
A
#
# COMPACT_ATOMS: atom_id res chain seq x y z
N MET A 1 7.87 6.35 18.48
CA MET A 1 6.42 6.24 18.73
C MET A 1 5.80 5.78 17.43
N GLN A 2 5.23 4.58 17.41
CA GLN A 2 4.62 4.02 16.20
C GLN A 2 3.17 4.48 16.16
N TYR A 3 2.81 5.29 15.17
CA TYR A 3 1.47 5.86 15.08
C TYR A 3 0.73 5.17 13.94
N ARG A 4 0.00 4.11 14.27
CA ARG A 4 -0.86 3.37 13.34
C ARG A 4 -2.19 4.12 13.18
N LYS A 5 -2.55 4.44 11.94
CA LYS A 5 -3.86 4.95 11.56
C LYS A 5 -4.56 3.96 10.64
N GLU A 6 -5.87 3.97 10.70
CA GLU A 6 -6.72 3.11 9.88
C GLU A 6 -7.76 3.98 9.18
N LYS A 7 -7.96 3.76 7.88
CA LYS A 7 -8.99 4.43 7.08
C LYS A 7 -9.73 3.41 6.24
N LEU A 8 -11.06 3.50 6.24
CA LEU A 8 -11.93 2.60 5.49
C LEU A 8 -12.15 3.11 4.06
N PHE A 9 -12.19 2.16 3.14
CA PHE A 9 -12.35 2.35 1.70
C PHE A 9 -13.30 1.30 1.10
N CYS A 10 -13.72 1.54 -0.14
CA CYS A 10 -14.58 0.72 -0.99
C CYS A 10 -15.82 0.24 -0.23
N ASN A 11 -16.68 1.19 0.15
CA ASN A 11 -17.88 0.92 0.94
C ASN A 11 -17.60 0.23 2.28
N ARG A 12 -16.45 0.54 2.91
CA ARG A 12 -15.98 -0.03 4.19
C ARG A 12 -15.60 -1.51 4.16
N ASN A 13 -15.40 -2.08 2.97
CA ASN A 13 -14.93 -3.47 2.84
C ASN A 13 -13.43 -3.61 3.08
N PHE A 14 -12.66 -2.55 2.83
CA PHE A 14 -11.21 -2.57 3.00
C PHE A 14 -10.74 -1.46 3.92
N LYS A 15 -9.66 -1.76 4.63
CA LYS A 15 -9.03 -0.90 5.61
C LYS A 15 -7.60 -0.66 5.16
N LEU A 16 -7.30 0.58 4.81
CA LEU A 16 -5.94 1.04 4.65
C LEU A 16 -5.34 1.26 6.03
N ILE A 17 -4.26 0.55 6.31
CA ILE A 17 -3.46 0.73 7.51
C ILE A 17 -2.27 1.58 7.12
N THR A 18 -2.03 2.67 7.83
CA THR A 18 -0.80 3.45 7.68
C THR A 18 -0.02 3.46 8.97
N ASP A 19 1.27 3.14 8.90
CA ASP A 19 2.17 3.08 10.04
C ASP A 19 3.22 4.18 9.91
N LEU A 20 3.11 5.22 10.74
CA LEU A 20 4.10 6.29 10.75
C LEU A 20 5.32 5.84 11.56
N ASN A 21 6.45 5.68 10.87
CA ASN A 21 7.72 5.24 11.43
C ASN A 21 8.86 6.23 11.12
N GLU A 22 9.78 6.39 12.08
CA GLU A 22 11.00 7.16 11.85
C GLU A 22 12.01 6.29 11.10
N PHE A 23 12.47 6.76 9.95
CA PHE A 23 13.49 6.14 9.12
C PHE A 23 14.73 7.01 9.13
N ARG A 24 15.80 6.56 9.78
CA ARG A 24 17.10 7.27 9.90
C ARG A 24 16.99 8.77 10.25
N MET A 25 17.08 9.07 11.55
CA MET A 25 17.47 10.40 12.07
C MET A 25 16.72 11.59 11.43
N SER A 26 15.38 11.54 11.42
CA SER A 26 14.40 12.62 11.10
C SER A 26 13.53 12.45 9.85
N LEU A 27 13.78 11.46 8.98
CA LEU A 27 12.83 11.19 7.89
C LEU A 27 11.69 10.33 8.45
N TRP A 28 10.45 10.79 8.29
CA TRP A 28 9.26 10.05 8.69
C TRP A 28 8.64 9.39 7.47
N ILE A 29 8.46 8.08 7.53
CA ILE A 29 7.81 7.28 6.50
C ILE A 29 6.42 6.92 7.00
N ASN A 30 5.41 7.16 6.17
CA ASN A 30 4.07 6.65 6.40
C ASN A 30 3.91 5.34 5.63
N GLY A 31 4.41 4.25 6.22
CA GLY A 31 4.25 2.89 5.69
C GLY A 31 2.77 2.59 5.47
N PHE A 32 2.44 1.72 4.53
CA PHE A 32 1.04 1.34 4.32
C PHE A 32 0.85 -0.15 4.02
N GLY A 33 -0.36 -0.62 4.33
CA GLY A 33 -0.87 -1.94 3.95
C GLY A 33 -2.38 -1.88 3.79
N LEU A 34 -2.96 -2.96 3.26
CA LEU A 34 -4.38 -3.07 2.97
C LEU A 34 -4.93 -4.39 3.50
N GLU A 35 -6.02 -4.31 4.24
CA GLU A 35 -6.67 -5.46 4.88
C GLU A 35 -8.17 -5.45 4.55
N ASN A 36 -8.78 -6.62 4.43
CA ASN A 36 -10.23 -6.76 4.44
C ASN A 36 -10.76 -6.37 5.83
N ALA A 37 -11.63 -5.37 5.87
CA ALA A 37 -12.13 -4.80 7.12
C ALA A 37 -13.03 -5.77 7.92
N LEU A 38 -13.66 -6.75 7.25
CA LEU A 38 -14.57 -7.71 7.87
C LEU A 38 -13.85 -8.97 8.34
N THR A 39 -12.96 -9.52 7.50
CA THR A 39 -12.30 -10.80 7.77
C THR A 39 -10.93 -10.65 8.44
N GLY A 40 -10.34 -9.45 8.37
CA GLY A 40 -8.94 -9.24 8.77
C GLY A 40 -7.94 -9.87 7.79
N GLU A 41 -8.39 -10.31 6.62
CA GLU A 41 -7.52 -10.87 5.60
C GLU A 41 -6.59 -9.80 5.03
N GLU A 42 -5.29 -10.07 5.06
CA GLU A 42 -4.29 -9.20 4.47
C GLU A 42 -4.37 -9.26 2.94
N ILE A 43 -4.58 -8.10 2.31
CA ILE A 43 -4.56 -7.95 0.85
C ILE A 43 -3.16 -7.50 0.41
N ILE A 44 -2.59 -6.53 1.14
CA ILE A 44 -1.20 -6.08 0.99
C ILE A 44 -0.63 -5.95 2.41
N PRO A 45 0.52 -6.57 2.71
CA PRO A 45 1.17 -6.41 4.00
C PRO A 45 1.52 -4.95 4.29
N VAL A 46 1.59 -4.59 5.57
CA VAL A 46 2.06 -3.25 5.95
C VAL A 46 3.56 -3.15 5.67
N ILE A 47 3.93 -2.39 4.64
CA ILE A 47 5.32 -2.20 4.20
C ILE A 47 5.83 -0.84 4.72
N THR A 48 6.75 -0.88 5.68
CA THR A 48 7.27 0.31 6.40
C THR A 48 8.28 1.14 5.62
N THR A 49 8.77 0.64 4.48
CA THR A 49 9.66 1.37 3.56
C THR A 49 8.88 2.10 2.46
N PHE A 50 7.60 1.79 2.29
CA PHE A 50 6.74 2.37 1.26
C PHE A 50 6.01 3.57 1.85
N ASN A 51 6.53 4.76 1.58
CA ASN A 51 5.91 6.00 2.03
C ASN A 51 4.69 6.33 1.18
N LEU A 52 3.50 6.21 1.79
CA LEU A 52 2.24 6.63 1.17
C LEU A 52 2.23 8.15 0.95
N ASP A 53 2.11 8.56 -0.31
CA ASP A 53 2.02 9.97 -0.70
C ASP A 53 0.57 10.40 -0.98
N ASP A 54 -0.19 9.56 -1.69
CA ASP A 54 -1.56 9.86 -2.08
C ASP A 54 -2.38 8.57 -2.24
N ILE A 55 -3.68 8.67 -1.97
CA ILE A 55 -4.63 7.59 -2.22
C ILE A 55 -5.98 8.15 -2.66
N GLU A 56 -6.47 7.62 -3.77
CA GLU A 56 -7.75 7.97 -4.36
C GLU A 56 -8.61 6.72 -4.52
N GLU A 57 -9.89 6.82 -4.17
CA GLU A 57 -10.88 5.78 -4.42
C GLU A 57 -11.64 6.11 -5.70
N VAL A 58 -11.68 5.14 -6.62
CA VAL A 58 -12.35 5.27 -7.91
C VAL A 58 -13.49 4.26 -8.00
N ASP A 59 -14.67 4.77 -8.33
CA ASP A 59 -15.93 4.02 -8.47
C ASP A 59 -16.32 3.17 -7.25
N GLY A 60 -15.77 3.46 -6.07
CA GLY A 60 -16.03 2.72 -4.84
C GLY A 60 -15.45 1.30 -4.81
N GLU A 61 -14.62 0.94 -5.78
CA GLU A 61 -14.08 -0.41 -5.94
C GLU A 61 -12.57 -0.46 -6.14
N VAL A 62 -11.97 0.60 -6.68
CA VAL A 62 -10.55 0.64 -7.05
C VAL A 62 -9.81 1.66 -6.19
N LEU A 63 -8.59 1.33 -5.78
CA LEU A 63 -7.70 2.23 -5.04
C LEU A 63 -6.49 2.59 -5.87
N LYS A 64 -6.38 3.87 -6.24
CA LYS A 64 -5.18 4.40 -6.88
C LYS A 64 -4.25 4.90 -5.79
N ILE A 65 -3.11 4.23 -5.64
CA ILE A 65 -2.13 4.54 -4.60
C ILE A 65 -0.87 5.10 -5.26
N LYS A 66 -0.38 6.23 -4.73
CA LYS A 66 0.93 6.78 -5.06
C LYS A 66 1.83 6.75 -3.83
N PHE A 67 3.06 6.32 -4.03
CA PHE A 67 4.01 6.16 -2.94
C PHE A 67 5.46 6.27 -3.43
N ARG A 68 6.38 6.40 -2.47
CA ARG A 68 7.83 6.37 -2.67
C ARG A 68 8.44 5.26 -1.85
N ILE A 69 9.56 4.72 -2.31
CA ILE A 69 10.26 3.63 -1.63
C ILE A 69 11.58 4.15 -1.08
N TYR A 70 11.76 4.07 0.24
CA TYR A 70 13.01 4.45 0.90
C TYR A 70 13.95 3.26 1.10
N PRO A 71 15.28 3.48 1.13
CA PRO A 71 15.97 4.77 1.30
C PRO A 71 16.09 5.66 0.05
N ASP A 72 15.79 5.16 -1.15
CA ASP A 72 16.00 5.92 -2.40
C ASP A 72 15.12 7.18 -2.45
N GLY A 73 13.81 7.04 -2.24
CA GLY A 73 12.84 8.14 -2.13
C GLY A 73 12.73 9.04 -3.37
N SER A 74 13.47 8.76 -4.44
CA SER A 74 13.60 9.64 -5.61
C SER A 74 12.55 9.37 -6.67
N LYS A 75 12.01 8.14 -6.69
CA LYS A 75 11.01 7.67 -7.65
C LYS A 75 9.64 7.58 -7.03
N TYR A 76 8.65 8.08 -7.76
CA TYR A 76 7.24 7.88 -7.46
C TYR A 76 6.72 6.63 -8.15
N TYR A 77 5.98 5.83 -7.42
CA TYR A 77 5.27 4.65 -7.88
C TYR A 77 3.78 4.94 -7.86
N ALA A 78 3.06 4.44 -8.85
CA ALA A 78 1.61 4.53 -8.93
C ALA A 78 1.05 3.16 -9.30
N VAL A 79 0.08 2.70 -8.52
CA VAL A 79 -0.60 1.41 -8.72
C VAL A 79 -2.09 1.59 -8.62
N GLU A 80 -2.84 0.80 -9.38
CA GLU A 80 -4.30 0.70 -9.24
C GLU A 80 -4.62 -0.66 -8.61
N ILE A 81 -5.05 -0.67 -7.36
CA ILE A 81 -5.36 -1.89 -6.62
C ILE A 81 -6.85 -2.19 -6.78
N HIS A 82 -7.15 -3.42 -7.15
CA HIS A 82 -8.48 -4.01 -7.20
C HIS A 82 -8.63 -4.97 -6.01
N PRO A 83 -8.93 -4.46 -4.81
CA PRO A 83 -8.87 -5.25 -3.58
C PRO A 83 -9.88 -6.40 -3.53
N PHE A 84 -11.04 -6.25 -4.18
CA PHE A 84 -12.02 -7.34 -4.33
C PHE A 84 -11.49 -8.51 -5.16
N LEU A 85 -10.62 -8.22 -6.12
CA LEU A 85 -10.02 -9.21 -7.03
C LEU A 85 -8.64 -9.68 -6.55
N LYS A 86 -8.13 -9.15 -5.43
CA LYS A 86 -6.76 -9.38 -4.94
C LYS A 86 -5.72 -9.21 -6.05
N SER A 87 -5.90 -8.17 -6.86
CA SER A 87 -4.99 -7.84 -7.95
C SER A 87 -4.69 -6.36 -7.97
N PHE A 88 -3.64 -6.00 -8.70
CA PHE A 88 -3.29 -4.61 -8.94
C PHE A 88 -2.73 -4.45 -10.35
N VAL A 89 -2.89 -3.25 -10.89
CA VAL A 89 -2.30 -2.82 -12.15
C VAL A 89 -1.07 -1.98 -11.87
N TYR A 90 0.04 -2.35 -12.51
CA TYR A 90 1.31 -1.63 -12.48
C TYR A 90 1.92 -1.69 -13.87
N GLU A 91 2.39 -0.55 -14.40
CA GLU A 91 2.95 -0.45 -15.75
C GLU A 91 2.07 -1.03 -16.88
N ASN A 92 0.74 -0.94 -16.72
CA ASN A 92 -0.30 -1.51 -17.63
C ASN A 92 -0.41 -3.05 -17.62
N GLU A 93 0.24 -3.72 -16.68
CA GLU A 93 0.10 -5.16 -16.46
C GLU A 93 -0.65 -5.44 -15.15
N THR A 94 -1.39 -6.55 -15.11
CA THR A 94 -2.15 -6.98 -13.93
C THR A 94 -1.42 -8.09 -13.20
N TYR A 95 -1.25 -7.92 -11.89
CA TYR A 95 -0.56 -8.85 -11.00
C TYR A 95 -1.44 -9.22 -9.79
N SER A 96 -1.15 -10.35 -9.14
CA SER A 96 -1.78 -10.69 -7.84
C SER A 96 -1.20 -9.84 -6.72
N THR A 97 -1.99 -9.46 -5.72
CA THR A 97 -1.48 -8.72 -4.56
C THR A 97 -0.49 -9.54 -3.71
N ASP A 98 -0.49 -10.88 -3.82
CA ASP A 98 0.51 -11.74 -3.17
C ASP A 98 1.95 -11.44 -3.62
N VAL A 99 2.12 -10.97 -4.86
CA VAL A 99 3.44 -10.64 -5.43
C VAL A 99 3.71 -9.14 -5.40
N PHE A 100 2.88 -8.34 -4.72
CA PHE A 100 2.95 -6.87 -4.74
C PHE A 100 4.35 -6.35 -4.42
N PHE A 101 4.94 -6.78 -3.31
CA PHE A 101 6.28 -6.33 -2.93
C PHE A 101 7.31 -6.69 -4.01
N LYS A 102 7.31 -7.95 -4.46
CA LYS A 102 8.24 -8.45 -5.48
C LYS A 102 8.13 -7.73 -6.81
N THR A 103 6.91 -7.47 -7.30
CA THR A 103 6.70 -6.76 -8.56
C THR A 103 7.26 -5.35 -8.50
N ILE A 104 7.11 -4.68 -7.36
CA ILE A 104 7.53 -3.28 -7.20
C ILE A 104 9.03 -3.14 -6.90
N THR A 105 9.62 -4.03 -6.08
CA THR A 105 11.02 -3.93 -5.65
C THR A 105 11.98 -4.86 -6.40
N GLY A 106 11.47 -5.94 -6.99
CA GLY A 106 12.26 -7.05 -7.51
C GLY A 106 12.76 -8.03 -6.44
N GLU A 107 12.41 -7.83 -5.17
CA GLU A 107 12.87 -8.63 -4.03
C GLU A 107 11.73 -9.45 -3.40
N GLU A 108 12.04 -10.60 -2.79
CA GLU A 108 11.05 -11.36 -2.03
C GLU A 108 10.68 -10.62 -0.73
N TRP A 109 9.41 -10.70 -0.33
CA TRP A 109 8.97 -10.20 0.97
C TRP A 109 9.56 -11.07 2.09
N LYS A 110 10.12 -10.44 3.13
CA LYS A 110 10.84 -11.10 4.23
C LYS A 110 9.98 -11.33 5.46
#